data_AF-A0A2A4P475-F1
#
_entry.id   AF-A0A2A4P475-F1
#
_cell.length_a   1.000
_cell.length_b   1.000
_cell.length_c   1.000
_cell.angle_alpha   90.00
_cell.angle_beta   90.00
_cell.angle_gamma   90.00
#
_symmetry.space_group_name_H-M   'P 1'
#
loop_
_entity.id
_entity.type
_entity.pdbx_description
1 polymer ?
#
loop_
_entity_poly.entity_id
_entity_poly.type
_entity_poly.pdbx_seq_one_letter_code
_entity_poly.pdbx_strand_id
1 'polypeptide(L)'
;MTEVQLEADRASSQVELIHEQLATLEEELQENRLARDDLLLQGEDLEEEAPAQDREALGAEVSRLQRQERQLLEDAERCREALRAAETVLARARGELENRSGARASMAQAVQAIIQLRDSREIQGILGSLSELCAPKDQAHEVALAYAMGGGMNSIVVSNDEVADRCITWLRSNRAGRATFLPLNKLTTRRPQGKALMVARQPGVVGFASELLEYDESIEAAVINAVRDTLIVDNMDVARRHMGGVRMVTLDGSVVDGSGAMIGGHTRGRRPQFGGRLPGVAEVGRCEQEVERLRLVSETTDAALTELRRNEQELRARISNLTNDDHSLKMRQWQEDVKRAEGLFEQTDNRVKAARSKLSSAQTEANIHADRLAEARSAHEQAVETRAAAATALQDATPEHLSRQLREAERKRTGAERAQNAAEQ
;
A
#
# COMPACT_ATOMS: atom_id res chain seq x y z
N MET A 1 -38.42 77.00 51.01
CA MET A 1 -39.41 76.20 50.26
C MET A 1 -38.96 76.00 48.81
N THR A 2 -38.72 77.06 48.02
CA THR A 2 -38.39 76.92 46.58
C THR A 2 -37.07 76.21 46.29
N GLU A 3 -36.02 76.43 47.08
CA GLU A 3 -34.69 75.83 46.83
C GLU A 3 -34.62 74.34 47.17
N VAL A 4 -35.09 73.95 48.37
CA VAL A 4 -35.17 72.53 48.80
C VAL A 4 -36.08 71.71 47.90
N GLN A 5 -37.16 72.31 47.38
CA GLN A 5 -38.06 71.65 46.44
C GLN A 5 -37.38 71.41 45.08
N LEU A 6 -36.63 72.40 44.58
CA LEU A 6 -35.85 72.26 43.35
C LEU A 6 -34.77 71.15 43.46
N GLU A 7 -34.13 71.00 44.62
CA GLU A 7 -33.15 69.95 44.87
C GLU A 7 -33.78 68.55 44.89
N ALA A 8 -34.94 68.41 45.54
CA ALA A 8 -35.69 67.14 45.56
C ALA A 8 -36.19 66.77 44.16
N ASP A 9 -36.73 67.72 43.40
CA ASP A 9 -37.20 67.50 42.03
C ASP A 9 -36.03 67.10 41.11
N ARG A 10 -34.86 67.74 41.25
CA ARG A 10 -33.64 67.37 40.52
C ARG A 10 -33.15 65.96 40.85
N ALA A 11 -33.12 65.59 42.13
CA ALA A 11 -32.72 64.26 42.55
C ALA A 11 -33.71 63.19 42.03
N SER A 12 -35.01 63.49 42.03
CA SER A 12 -36.04 62.61 41.46
C SER A 12 -35.86 62.41 39.95
N SER A 13 -35.69 63.51 39.19
CA SER A 13 -35.45 63.42 37.74
C SER A 13 -34.15 62.68 37.41
N GLN A 14 -33.13 62.80 38.25
CA GLN A 14 -31.87 62.06 38.08
C GLN A 14 -32.06 60.56 38.32
N VAL A 15 -32.88 60.17 39.30
CA VAL A 15 -33.27 58.76 39.52
C VAL A 15 -34.03 58.21 38.32
N GLU A 16 -35.01 58.95 37.80
CA GLU A 16 -35.79 58.55 36.62
C GLU A 16 -34.90 58.31 35.40
N LEU A 17 -33.97 59.23 35.13
CA LEU A 17 -33.02 59.11 34.01
C LEU A 17 -32.12 57.88 34.15
N ILE A 18 -31.58 57.64 35.35
CA ILE A 18 -30.74 56.46 35.62
C ILE A 18 -31.56 55.18 35.50
N HIS A 19 -32.84 55.21 35.89
CA HIS A 19 -33.74 54.08 35.78
C HIS A 19 -34.04 53.72 34.32
N GLU A 20 -34.27 54.72 33.45
CA GLU A 20 -34.47 54.52 32.01
C GLU A 20 -33.19 53.98 31.33
N GLN A 21 -32.02 54.51 31.71
CA GLN A 21 -30.73 53.97 31.27
C GLN A 21 -30.48 52.54 31.76
N LEU A 22 -30.93 52.20 32.97
CA LEU A 22 -30.82 50.85 33.49
C LEU A 22 -31.74 49.90 32.70
N ALA A 23 -32.97 50.30 32.39
CA ALA A 23 -33.91 49.49 31.63
C ALA A 23 -33.36 49.12 30.25
N THR A 24 -32.79 50.08 29.52
CA THR A 24 -32.16 49.84 28.21
C THR A 24 -30.95 48.90 28.31
N LEU A 25 -30.11 49.04 29.35
CA LEU A 25 -29.00 48.12 29.59
C LEU A 25 -29.45 46.71 29.99
N GLU A 26 -30.57 46.59 30.71
CA GLU A 26 -31.14 45.30 31.09
C GLU A 26 -31.76 44.58 29.88
N GLU A 27 -32.37 45.31 28.95
CA GLU A 27 -32.79 44.77 27.65
C GLU A 27 -31.58 44.30 26.84
N GLU A 28 -30.54 45.13 26.69
CA GLU A 28 -29.28 44.74 26.04
C GLU A 28 -28.67 43.47 26.68
N LEU A 29 -28.70 43.35 28.01
CA LEU A 29 -28.18 42.20 28.73
C LEU A 29 -28.98 40.92 28.42
N GLN A 30 -30.31 41.03 28.34
CA GLN A 30 -31.17 39.89 27.99
C GLN A 30 -30.93 39.43 26.55
N GLU A 31 -30.80 40.35 25.60
CA GLU A 31 -30.47 40.01 24.20
C GLU A 31 -29.12 39.29 24.10
N ASN A 32 -28.08 39.80 24.76
CA ASN A 32 -26.76 39.17 24.76
C ASN A 32 -26.75 37.81 25.47
N ARG A 33 -27.58 37.66 26.52
CA ARG A 33 -27.75 36.38 27.21
C ARG A 33 -28.38 35.33 26.30
N LEU A 34 -29.48 35.69 25.61
CA LEU A 34 -30.15 34.80 24.67
C LEU A 34 -29.21 34.40 23.53
N ALA A 35 -28.48 35.36 22.95
CA ALA A 35 -27.52 35.07 21.88
C ALA A 35 -26.40 34.11 22.33
N ARG A 36 -25.89 34.26 23.55
CA ARG A 36 -24.92 33.33 24.13
C ARG A 36 -25.54 31.94 24.33
N ASP A 37 -26.73 31.87 24.92
CA ASP A 37 -27.39 30.59 25.23
C ASP A 37 -27.77 29.83 23.95
N ASP A 38 -28.21 30.52 22.90
CA ASP A 38 -28.45 29.94 21.57
C ASP A 38 -27.18 29.36 20.94
N LEU A 39 -26.04 30.07 21.06
CA LEU A 39 -24.76 29.56 20.61
C LEU A 39 -24.32 28.33 21.40
N LEU A 40 -24.52 28.31 22.72
CA LEU A 40 -24.19 27.13 23.54
C LEU A 40 -25.00 25.90 23.10
N LEU A 41 -26.29 26.08 22.81
CA LEU A 41 -27.14 25.00 22.30
C LEU A 41 -26.67 24.46 20.94
N GLN A 42 -26.28 25.36 20.02
CA GLN A 42 -25.67 24.95 18.75
C GLN A 42 -24.37 24.15 18.94
N GLY A 43 -23.65 24.39 20.04
CA GLY A 43 -22.47 23.63 20.42
C GLY A 43 -22.77 22.19 20.81
N GLU A 44 -23.86 21.99 21.56
CA GLU A 44 -24.33 20.65 21.93
C GLU A 44 -24.72 19.83 20.69
N ASP A 45 -25.43 20.44 19.74
CA ASP A 45 -25.78 19.82 18.45
C ASP A 45 -24.51 19.47 17.64
N LEU A 46 -23.53 20.38 17.58
CA LEU A 46 -22.26 20.14 16.90
C LEU A 46 -21.44 19.03 17.57
N GLU A 47 -21.45 18.92 18.90
CA GLU A 47 -20.79 17.84 19.63
C GLU A 47 -21.50 16.49 19.41
N GLU A 48 -22.83 16.47 19.30
CA GLU A 48 -23.60 15.26 19.02
C GLU A 48 -23.43 14.79 17.56
N GLU A 49 -23.25 15.72 16.62
CA GLU A 49 -22.89 15.46 15.22
C GLU A 49 -21.40 15.13 15.00
N ALA A 50 -20.58 15.11 16.06
CA ALA A 50 -19.16 14.84 15.93
C ALA A 50 -18.93 13.44 15.30
N PRO A 51 -18.18 13.35 14.19
CA PRO A 51 -17.93 12.07 13.52
C PRO A 51 -17.21 11.13 14.50
N ALA A 52 -17.93 10.09 14.92
CA ALA A 52 -17.50 9.13 15.92
C ALA A 52 -16.18 8.46 15.51
N GLN A 53 -15.11 8.70 16.28
CA GLN A 53 -13.98 7.81 16.59
C GLN A 53 -13.31 6.97 15.48
N ASP A 54 -13.55 7.25 14.20
CA ASP A 54 -12.97 6.46 13.10
C ASP A 54 -11.48 6.79 12.90
N ARG A 55 -10.99 7.92 13.44
CA ARG A 55 -9.61 8.38 13.24
C ARG A 55 -8.57 7.49 13.92
N GLU A 56 -8.85 7.03 15.13
CA GLU A 56 -7.91 6.17 15.86
C GLU A 56 -7.86 4.77 15.23
N ALA A 57 -9.03 4.26 14.79
CA ALA A 57 -9.13 3.02 14.03
C ALA A 57 -8.41 3.10 12.67
N LEU A 58 -8.67 4.16 11.89
CA LEU A 58 -8.01 4.41 10.60
C LEU A 58 -6.49 4.64 10.76
N GLY A 59 -6.06 5.33 11.83
CA GLY A 59 -4.64 5.52 12.15
C GLY A 59 -3.92 4.22 12.54
N ALA A 60 -4.60 3.35 13.30
CA ALA A 60 -4.12 2.01 13.62
C ALA A 60 -4.02 1.14 12.34
N GLU A 61 -4.98 1.28 11.42
CA GLU A 61 -4.99 0.58 10.15
C GLU A 61 -3.87 1.05 9.20
N VAL A 62 -3.62 2.36 9.09
CA VAL A 62 -2.46 2.89 8.34
C VAL A 62 -1.16 2.35 8.92
N SER A 63 -1.03 2.34 10.25
CA SER A 63 0.16 1.78 10.92
C SER A 63 0.34 0.28 10.66
N ARG A 64 -0.77 -0.47 10.55
CA ARG A 64 -0.78 -1.89 10.17
C ARG A 64 -0.33 -2.07 8.72
N LEU A 65 -0.88 -1.31 7.78
CA LEU A 65 -0.49 -1.36 6.37
C LEU A 65 0.98 -1.00 6.17
N GLN A 66 1.50 0.02 6.86
CA GLN A 66 2.92 0.38 6.78
C GLN A 66 3.86 -0.72 7.30
N ARG A 67 3.44 -1.48 8.32
CA ARG A 67 4.20 -2.65 8.77
C ARG A 67 4.19 -3.76 7.70
N GLN A 68 3.04 -4.00 7.09
CA GLN A 68 2.91 -4.97 5.99
C GLN A 68 3.70 -4.53 4.76
N GLU A 69 3.73 -3.23 4.42
CA GLU A 69 4.52 -2.70 3.30
C GLU A 69 6.01 -2.97 3.50
N ARG A 70 6.53 -2.71 4.71
CA ARG A 70 7.95 -2.99 5.01
C ARG A 70 8.28 -4.47 4.85
N GLN A 71 7.42 -5.37 5.35
CA GLN A 71 7.62 -6.81 5.20
C GLN A 71 7.58 -7.24 3.73
N LEU A 72 6.59 -6.78 2.96
CA LEU A 72 6.46 -7.06 1.53
C LEU A 72 7.63 -6.50 0.71
N LEU A 73 8.17 -5.34 1.08
CA LEU A 73 9.38 -4.78 0.47
C LEU A 73 10.59 -5.69 0.68
N GLU A 74 10.79 -6.17 1.91
CA GLU A 74 11.87 -7.12 2.22
C GLU A 74 11.68 -8.48 1.51
N ASP A 75 10.44 -8.95 1.37
CA ASP A 75 10.11 -10.16 0.60
C ASP A 75 10.37 -9.96 -0.90
N ALA A 76 10.00 -8.80 -1.45
CA ALA A 76 10.20 -8.47 -2.87
C ALA A 76 11.69 -8.42 -3.22
N GLU A 77 12.52 -7.77 -2.40
CA GLU A 77 13.97 -7.75 -2.60
C GLU A 77 14.56 -9.16 -2.54
N ARG A 78 14.17 -9.98 -1.55
CA ARG A 78 14.61 -11.38 -1.46
C ARG A 78 14.22 -12.20 -2.69
N CYS A 79 13.00 -12.02 -3.21
CA CYS A 79 12.54 -12.71 -4.41
C CYS A 79 13.33 -12.28 -5.66
N ARG A 80 13.62 -10.99 -5.82
CA ARG A 80 14.43 -10.45 -6.94
C ARG A 80 15.87 -10.94 -6.88
N GLU A 81 16.47 -11.00 -5.70
CA GLU A 81 17.81 -11.56 -5.50
C GLU A 81 17.86 -13.05 -5.86
N ALA A 82 16.90 -13.82 -5.38
CA ALA A 82 16.77 -15.24 -5.71
C ALA A 82 16.59 -15.47 -7.22
N LEU A 83 15.75 -14.66 -7.87
CA LEU A 83 15.52 -14.73 -9.31
C LEU A 83 16.82 -14.44 -10.09
N ARG A 84 17.54 -13.35 -9.76
CA ARG A 84 18.83 -13.02 -10.40
C ARG A 84 19.86 -14.13 -10.22
N ALA A 85 19.92 -14.74 -9.04
CA ALA A 85 20.80 -15.88 -8.78
C ALA A 85 20.43 -17.08 -9.67
N ALA A 86 19.14 -17.43 -9.76
CA ALA A 86 18.64 -18.52 -10.59
C ALA A 86 18.89 -18.27 -12.10
N GLU A 87 18.69 -17.04 -12.59
CA GLU A 87 18.99 -16.65 -13.98
C GLU A 87 20.49 -16.79 -14.28
N THR A 88 21.35 -16.44 -13.33
CA THR A 88 22.81 -16.62 -13.46
C THR A 88 23.19 -18.10 -13.55
N VAL A 89 22.55 -18.96 -12.75
CA VAL A 89 22.76 -20.42 -12.79
C VAL A 89 22.28 -21.00 -14.12
N LEU A 90 21.10 -20.59 -14.60
CA LEU A 90 20.58 -21.00 -15.90
C LEU A 90 21.51 -20.58 -17.05
N ALA A 91 22.02 -19.36 -17.03
CA ALA A 91 22.96 -18.88 -18.04
C ALA A 91 24.25 -19.72 -18.08
N ARG A 92 24.77 -20.12 -16.92
CA ARG A 92 25.92 -21.04 -16.83
C ARG A 92 25.59 -22.42 -17.38
N ALA A 93 24.46 -23.00 -16.97
CA ALA A 93 24.03 -24.31 -17.43
C ALA A 93 23.83 -24.35 -18.96
N ARG A 94 23.25 -23.28 -19.55
CA ARG A 94 23.13 -23.12 -21.00
C ARG A 94 24.48 -23.00 -21.69
N GLY A 95 25.41 -22.21 -21.16
CA GLY A 95 26.76 -22.09 -21.71
C GLY A 95 27.54 -23.41 -21.66
N GLU A 96 27.41 -24.18 -20.58
CA GLU A 96 27.98 -25.54 -20.51
C GLU A 96 27.35 -26.49 -21.50
N LEU A 97 26.03 -26.46 -21.65
CA LEU A 97 25.32 -27.25 -22.63
C LEU A 97 25.78 -26.89 -24.04
N GLU A 98 25.93 -25.61 -24.38
CA GLU A 98 26.39 -25.15 -25.70
C GLU A 98 27.83 -25.60 -26.00
N ASN A 99 28.72 -25.50 -25.00
CA ASN A 99 30.08 -26.01 -25.10
C ASN A 99 30.13 -27.52 -25.33
N ARG A 100 29.28 -28.30 -24.65
CA ARG A 100 29.13 -29.76 -24.85
C ARG A 100 28.39 -30.09 -26.15
N SER A 101 27.47 -29.23 -26.58
CA SER A 101 26.73 -29.30 -27.85
C SER A 101 27.64 -29.04 -29.06
N GLY A 102 28.93 -28.79 -28.86
CA GLY A 102 29.96 -28.87 -29.89
C GLY A 102 29.93 -30.16 -30.73
N ALA A 103 29.26 -31.22 -30.27
CA ALA A 103 28.90 -32.40 -31.07
C ALA A 103 28.02 -32.05 -32.28
N ARG A 104 27.05 -31.12 -32.15
CA ARG A 104 26.30 -30.56 -33.30
C ARG A 104 27.24 -29.83 -34.25
N ALA A 105 28.18 -29.01 -33.76
CA ALA A 105 29.13 -28.29 -34.62
C ALA A 105 30.13 -29.22 -35.37
N SER A 106 30.37 -30.44 -34.86
CA SER A 106 31.17 -31.47 -35.54
C SER A 106 30.39 -32.28 -36.58
N MET A 107 29.07 -32.15 -36.61
CA MET A 107 28.22 -32.90 -37.51
C MET A 107 28.30 -32.29 -38.91
N ALA A 108 28.48 -33.12 -39.94
CA ALA A 108 28.55 -32.65 -41.31
C ALA A 108 27.28 -31.84 -41.65
N GLN A 109 27.44 -30.70 -42.33
CA GLN A 109 26.35 -29.75 -42.67
C GLN A 109 25.09 -30.44 -43.23
N ALA A 110 25.26 -31.48 -44.04
CA ALA A 110 24.17 -32.27 -44.60
C ALA A 110 23.34 -33.03 -43.57
N VAL A 111 23.99 -33.56 -42.53
CA VAL A 111 23.31 -34.31 -41.47
C VAL A 111 22.50 -33.37 -40.59
N GLN A 112 23.04 -32.19 -40.27
CA GLN A 112 22.29 -31.15 -39.55
C GLN A 112 21.03 -30.74 -40.29
N ALA A 113 21.14 -30.49 -41.61
CA ALA A 113 19.99 -30.10 -42.42
C ALA A 113 18.88 -31.15 -42.43
N ILE A 114 19.24 -32.45 -42.51
CA ILE A 114 18.24 -33.53 -42.43
C ILE A 114 17.63 -33.66 -41.03
N ILE A 115 18.43 -33.51 -39.96
CA ILE A 115 17.89 -33.50 -38.59
C ILE A 115 16.91 -32.34 -38.40
N GLN A 116 17.18 -31.17 -38.98
CA GLN A 116 16.24 -30.05 -38.96
C GLN A 116 14.92 -30.40 -39.67
N LEU A 117 14.96 -31.10 -40.80
CA LEU A 117 13.73 -31.55 -41.50
C LEU A 117 12.93 -32.58 -40.69
N ARG A 118 13.61 -33.40 -39.88
CA ARG A 118 12.96 -34.30 -38.92
C ARG A 118 12.26 -33.48 -37.85
N ASP A 119 12.98 -32.55 -37.22
CA ASP A 119 12.49 -31.74 -36.11
C ASP A 119 11.33 -30.81 -36.55
N SER A 120 11.38 -30.28 -37.78
CA SER A 120 10.30 -29.50 -38.41
C SER A 120 9.15 -30.37 -38.96
N ARG A 121 9.31 -31.70 -38.96
CA ARG A 121 8.36 -32.70 -39.47
C ARG A 121 8.01 -32.58 -40.97
N GLU A 122 8.85 -31.91 -41.76
CA GLU A 122 8.69 -31.83 -43.22
C GLU A 122 8.84 -33.19 -43.90
N ILE A 123 9.72 -34.04 -43.38
CA ILE A 123 9.90 -35.42 -43.83
C ILE A 123 9.74 -36.35 -42.63
N GLN A 124 8.66 -37.12 -42.62
CA GLN A 124 8.42 -38.15 -41.63
C GLN A 124 9.23 -39.42 -41.93
N GLY A 125 9.58 -40.16 -40.88
CA GLY A 125 10.30 -41.43 -40.99
C GLY A 125 11.82 -41.33 -40.91
N ILE A 126 12.37 -40.16 -40.60
CA ILE A 126 13.77 -39.96 -40.21
C ILE A 126 13.89 -40.22 -38.70
N LEU A 127 14.72 -41.17 -38.28
CA LEU A 127 14.91 -41.49 -36.86
C LEU A 127 15.97 -40.56 -36.25
N GLY A 128 17.12 -40.44 -36.91
CA GLY A 128 18.24 -39.60 -36.44
C GLY A 128 19.58 -40.09 -36.94
N SER A 129 20.66 -39.43 -36.52
CA SER A 129 22.02 -39.91 -36.81
C SER A 129 22.45 -40.99 -35.81
N LEU A 130 23.34 -41.90 -36.21
CA LEU A 130 23.89 -42.89 -35.26
C LEU A 130 24.61 -42.24 -34.06
N SER A 131 25.21 -41.06 -34.24
CA SER A 131 25.78 -40.30 -33.13
C SER A 131 24.75 -39.83 -32.09
N GLU A 132 23.49 -39.64 -32.50
CA GLU A 132 22.37 -39.24 -31.65
C GLU A 132 21.63 -40.45 -31.07
N LEU A 133 21.57 -41.54 -31.81
CA LEU A 133 20.79 -42.73 -31.43
C LEU A 133 21.58 -43.76 -30.62
N CYS A 134 22.90 -43.62 -30.55
CA CYS A 134 23.78 -44.51 -29.80
C CYS A 134 24.52 -43.75 -28.70
N ALA A 135 24.86 -44.46 -27.63
CA ALA A 135 25.77 -43.99 -26.58
C ALA A 135 26.72 -45.13 -26.16
N PRO A 136 27.92 -44.84 -25.66
CA PRO A 136 28.77 -45.88 -25.08
C PRO A 136 28.18 -46.36 -23.73
N LYS A 137 28.21 -47.68 -23.46
CA LYS A 137 27.80 -48.22 -22.16
C LYS A 137 28.73 -47.80 -21.01
N ASP A 138 30.00 -47.59 -21.33
CA ASP A 138 31.02 -47.09 -20.42
C ASP A 138 31.74 -45.91 -21.08
N GLN A 139 31.82 -44.78 -20.37
CA GLN A 139 32.46 -43.56 -20.85
C GLN A 139 33.94 -43.78 -21.19
N ALA A 140 34.62 -44.71 -20.53
CA ALA A 140 36.02 -45.04 -20.83
C ALA A 140 36.21 -45.54 -22.29
N HIS A 141 35.17 -46.11 -22.89
CA HIS A 141 35.20 -46.64 -24.25
C HIS A 141 34.76 -45.63 -25.32
N GLU A 142 34.35 -44.42 -24.93
CA GLU A 142 33.77 -43.43 -25.83
C GLU A 142 34.66 -43.17 -27.06
N VAL A 143 35.96 -42.94 -26.82
CA VAL A 143 36.93 -42.64 -27.89
C VAL A 143 37.03 -43.82 -28.86
N ALA A 144 37.25 -45.03 -28.34
CA ALA A 144 37.39 -46.23 -29.14
C ALA A 144 36.13 -46.50 -29.98
N LEU A 145 34.95 -46.34 -29.40
CA LEU A 145 33.67 -46.56 -30.07
C LEU A 145 33.38 -45.49 -31.13
N ALA A 146 33.76 -44.24 -30.88
CA ALA A 146 33.68 -43.17 -31.86
C ALA A 146 34.57 -43.45 -33.09
N TYR A 147 35.81 -43.92 -32.88
CA TYR A 147 36.70 -44.34 -33.98
C TYR A 147 36.27 -45.66 -34.63
N ALA A 148 35.62 -46.56 -33.89
CA ALA A 148 35.03 -47.78 -34.43
C ALA A 148 33.90 -47.47 -35.41
N MET A 149 33.00 -46.54 -35.09
CA MET A 149 32.01 -46.08 -36.06
C MET A 149 32.61 -45.19 -37.15
N GLY A 150 33.58 -44.34 -36.82
CA GLY A 150 34.21 -43.39 -37.73
C GLY A 150 33.18 -42.52 -38.44
N GLY A 151 33.24 -42.45 -39.78
CA GLY A 151 32.25 -41.73 -40.59
C GLY A 151 30.81 -42.26 -40.44
N GLY A 152 30.64 -43.50 -39.94
CA GLY A 152 29.35 -44.09 -39.62
C GLY A 152 28.54 -43.28 -38.60
N MET A 153 29.19 -42.53 -37.72
CA MET A 153 28.52 -41.67 -36.72
C MET A 153 27.55 -40.66 -37.35
N ASN A 154 27.90 -40.17 -38.53
CA ASN A 154 27.13 -39.20 -39.30
C ASN A 154 26.10 -39.86 -40.23
N SER A 155 25.97 -41.19 -40.19
CA SER A 155 24.97 -41.90 -40.99
C SER A 155 23.59 -41.77 -40.36
N ILE A 156 22.59 -41.51 -41.19
CA ILE A 156 21.22 -41.17 -40.79
C ILE A 156 20.36 -42.42 -40.93
N VAL A 157 19.78 -42.86 -39.82
CA VAL A 157 18.84 -43.98 -39.78
C VAL A 157 17.47 -43.50 -40.20
N VAL A 158 16.88 -44.19 -41.18
CA VAL A 158 15.54 -43.89 -41.71
C VAL A 158 14.71 -45.17 -41.77
N SER A 159 13.40 -45.01 -41.63
CA SER A 159 12.45 -46.12 -41.57
C SER A 159 12.46 -47.00 -42.82
N ASN A 160 12.54 -46.40 -44.01
CA ASN A 160 12.59 -47.12 -45.28
C ASN A 160 13.42 -46.39 -46.36
N ASP A 161 13.63 -47.05 -47.51
CA ASP A 161 14.38 -46.52 -48.65
C ASP A 161 13.68 -45.36 -49.36
N GLU A 162 12.34 -45.30 -49.34
CA GLU A 162 11.59 -44.17 -49.90
C GLU A 162 11.88 -42.86 -49.14
N VAL A 163 11.95 -42.92 -47.80
CA VAL A 163 12.34 -41.77 -46.97
C VAL A 163 13.77 -41.36 -47.27
N ALA A 164 14.68 -42.32 -47.45
CA ALA A 164 16.06 -42.02 -47.85
C ALA A 164 16.11 -41.26 -49.18
N ASP A 165 15.38 -41.72 -50.20
CA ASP A 165 15.34 -41.08 -51.52
C ASP A 165 14.77 -39.65 -51.47
N ARG A 166 13.72 -39.43 -50.67
CA ARG A 166 13.18 -38.08 -50.41
C ARG A 166 14.23 -37.16 -49.80
N CYS A 167 14.95 -37.62 -48.77
CA CYS A 167 16.02 -36.85 -48.15
C CYS A 167 17.17 -36.56 -49.12
N ILE A 168 17.57 -37.53 -49.94
CA ILE A 168 18.63 -37.37 -50.96
C ILE A 168 18.21 -36.35 -52.02
N THR A 169 16.97 -36.43 -52.48
CA THR A 169 16.41 -35.49 -53.46
C THR A 169 16.38 -34.08 -52.89
N TRP A 170 15.97 -33.93 -51.63
CA TRP A 170 15.99 -32.64 -50.94
C TRP A 170 17.41 -32.07 -50.82
N LEU A 171 18.39 -32.87 -50.37
CA LEU A 171 19.79 -32.43 -50.27
C LEU A 171 20.35 -31.98 -51.62
N ARG A 172 19.98 -32.68 -52.72
CA ARG A 172 20.39 -32.33 -54.08
C ARG A 172 19.78 -31.01 -54.53
N SER A 173 18.48 -30.84 -54.37
CA SER A 173 17.76 -29.62 -54.76
C SER A 173 18.26 -28.39 -54.00
N ASN A 174 18.56 -28.55 -52.72
CA ASN A 174 18.98 -27.46 -51.83
C ASN A 174 20.51 -27.29 -51.76
N ARG A 175 21.27 -28.12 -52.50
CA ARG A 175 22.75 -28.17 -52.47
C ARG A 175 23.31 -28.27 -51.05
N ALA A 176 22.59 -28.95 -50.16
CA ALA A 176 22.86 -29.01 -48.73
C ALA A 176 23.92 -30.07 -48.35
N GLY A 177 24.75 -30.49 -49.29
CA GLY A 177 25.85 -31.44 -49.09
C GLY A 177 25.48 -32.90 -49.32
N ARG A 178 26.26 -33.82 -48.76
CA ARG A 178 26.11 -35.28 -48.91
C ARG A 178 26.02 -35.94 -47.54
N ALA A 179 25.11 -36.90 -47.41
CA ALA A 179 24.94 -37.72 -46.22
C ALA A 179 24.77 -39.20 -46.61
N THR A 180 25.04 -40.08 -45.66
CA THR A 180 24.82 -41.52 -45.80
C THR A 180 23.52 -41.88 -45.08
N PHE A 181 22.63 -42.60 -45.76
CA PHE A 181 21.35 -43.02 -45.21
C PHE A 181 21.33 -44.53 -45.00
N LEU A 182 20.74 -44.96 -43.89
CA LEU A 182 20.64 -46.33 -43.42
C LEU A 182 19.16 -46.72 -43.35
N PRO A 183 18.55 -47.18 -44.46
CA PRO A 183 17.15 -47.58 -44.50
C PRO A 183 16.94 -48.93 -43.82
N LEU A 184 16.20 -48.95 -42.70
CA LEU A 184 16.03 -50.13 -41.87
C LEU A 184 15.41 -51.32 -42.62
N ASN A 185 14.51 -51.07 -43.58
CA ASN A 185 13.86 -52.10 -44.38
C ASN A 185 14.79 -52.80 -45.40
N LYS A 186 15.97 -52.23 -45.73
CA LYS A 186 16.94 -52.82 -46.67
C LYS A 186 18.22 -53.29 -45.99
N LEU A 187 18.48 -52.85 -44.76
CA LEU A 187 19.68 -53.26 -44.04
C LEU A 187 19.61 -54.74 -43.66
N THR A 188 20.69 -55.47 -43.93
CA THR A 188 20.83 -56.87 -43.52
C THR A 188 21.91 -56.96 -42.46
N THR A 189 21.62 -57.61 -41.34
CA THR A 189 22.60 -57.94 -40.31
C THR A 189 23.48 -59.09 -40.79
N ARG A 190 24.79 -58.89 -40.78
CA ARG A 190 25.76 -59.95 -41.07
C ARG A 190 26.32 -60.46 -39.75
N ARG A 191 26.42 -61.78 -39.60
CA ARG A 191 27.10 -62.37 -38.44
C ARG A 191 28.60 -62.05 -38.52
N PRO A 192 29.27 -61.84 -37.36
CA PRO A 192 30.71 -61.67 -37.33
C PRO A 192 31.44 -62.84 -37.99
N GLN A 193 32.56 -62.56 -38.65
CA GLN A 193 33.36 -63.60 -39.29
C GLN A 193 33.96 -64.55 -38.24
N GLY A 194 34.22 -65.80 -38.64
CA GLY A 194 34.77 -66.82 -37.73
C GLY A 194 36.08 -66.40 -37.05
N LYS A 195 36.96 -65.69 -37.77
CA LYS A 195 38.20 -65.15 -37.19
C LYS A 195 37.92 -64.08 -36.12
N ALA A 196 36.96 -63.18 -36.35
CA ALA A 196 36.59 -62.16 -35.37
C ALA A 196 36.05 -62.80 -34.08
N LEU A 197 35.23 -63.85 -34.18
CA LEU A 197 34.73 -64.60 -33.01
C LEU A 197 35.85 -65.29 -32.22
N MET A 198 36.87 -65.80 -32.91
CA MET A 198 38.02 -66.41 -32.24
C MET A 198 38.89 -65.37 -31.53
N VAL A 199 39.11 -64.21 -32.17
CA VAL A 199 39.91 -63.11 -31.61
C VAL A 199 39.18 -62.44 -30.44
N ALA A 200 37.85 -62.34 -30.48
CA ALA A 200 37.04 -61.78 -29.40
C ALA A 200 37.26 -62.44 -28.03
N ARG A 201 37.74 -63.69 -28.00
CA ARG A 201 38.00 -64.47 -26.78
C ARG A 201 39.46 -64.40 -26.30
N GLN A 202 40.31 -63.65 -27.00
CA GLN A 202 41.73 -63.55 -26.68
C GLN A 202 42.01 -62.51 -25.59
N PRO A 203 43.08 -62.68 -24.79
CA PRO A 203 43.46 -61.70 -23.79
C PRO A 203 43.77 -60.33 -24.40
N GLY A 204 43.22 -59.27 -23.79
CA GLY A 204 43.40 -57.88 -24.22
C GLY A 204 42.36 -57.39 -25.24
N VAL A 205 41.35 -58.21 -25.54
CA VAL A 205 40.17 -57.82 -26.33
C VAL A 205 39.01 -57.54 -25.37
N VAL A 206 38.44 -56.33 -25.47
CA VAL A 206 37.33 -55.87 -24.62
C VAL A 206 36.02 -56.48 -25.09
N GLY A 207 35.79 -56.52 -26.40
CA GLY A 207 34.58 -57.10 -27.01
C GLY A 207 34.25 -56.50 -28.37
N PHE A 208 33.07 -56.84 -28.90
CA PHE A 208 32.57 -56.24 -30.13
C PHE A 208 32.05 -54.82 -29.88
N ALA A 209 32.36 -53.90 -30.80
CA ALA A 209 31.89 -52.52 -30.70
C ALA A 209 30.34 -52.42 -30.62
N SER A 210 29.62 -53.32 -31.30
CA SER A 210 28.14 -53.39 -31.25
C SER A 210 27.59 -53.79 -29.89
N GLU A 211 28.35 -54.52 -29.08
CA GLU A 211 27.92 -54.98 -27.74
C GLU A 211 28.21 -53.94 -26.66
N LEU A 212 29.18 -53.05 -26.92
CA LEU A 212 29.63 -51.99 -26.02
C LEU A 212 28.83 -50.68 -26.18
N LEU A 213 27.93 -50.62 -27.16
CA LEU A 213 27.02 -49.50 -27.39
C LEU A 213 25.65 -49.76 -26.73
N GLU A 214 25.04 -48.70 -26.22
CA GLU A 214 23.64 -48.61 -25.80
C GLU A 214 22.83 -47.97 -26.94
N TYR A 215 21.81 -48.67 -27.42
CA TYR A 215 20.89 -48.23 -28.48
C TYR A 215 19.60 -49.04 -28.42
N ASP A 216 18.56 -48.58 -29.12
CA ASP A 216 17.28 -49.28 -29.27
C ASP A 216 17.39 -50.47 -30.23
N GLU A 217 16.87 -51.64 -29.87
CA GLU A 217 16.93 -52.87 -30.68
C GLU A 217 16.36 -52.66 -32.10
N SER A 218 15.40 -51.76 -32.29
CA SER A 218 14.82 -51.43 -33.60
C SER A 218 15.84 -50.90 -34.63
N ILE A 219 16.98 -50.38 -34.17
CA ILE A 219 18.05 -49.86 -35.03
C ILE A 219 19.31 -50.75 -35.07
N GLU A 220 19.25 -51.95 -34.49
CA GLU A 220 20.39 -52.88 -34.41
C GLU A 220 21.04 -53.11 -35.78
N ALA A 221 20.24 -53.27 -36.83
CA ALA A 221 20.74 -53.46 -38.19
C ALA A 221 21.60 -52.29 -38.70
N ALA A 222 21.25 -51.06 -38.32
CA ALA A 222 22.02 -49.86 -38.67
C ALA A 222 23.32 -49.77 -37.86
N VAL A 223 23.27 -50.12 -36.57
CA VAL A 223 24.45 -50.15 -35.71
C VAL A 223 25.46 -51.20 -36.23
N ILE A 224 25.02 -52.44 -36.45
CA ILE A 224 25.87 -53.52 -36.99
C ILE A 224 26.45 -53.13 -38.36
N ASN A 225 25.70 -52.45 -39.22
CA ASN A 225 26.23 -51.97 -40.50
C ASN A 225 27.38 -50.97 -40.33
N ALA A 226 27.24 -50.05 -39.37
CA ALA A 226 28.22 -48.99 -39.12
C ALA A 226 29.49 -49.51 -38.43
N VAL A 227 29.37 -50.31 -37.37
CA VAL A 227 30.53 -50.84 -36.65
C VAL A 227 31.09 -52.13 -37.26
N ARG A 228 30.32 -52.86 -38.09
CA ARG A 228 30.69 -54.15 -38.66
C ARG A 228 31.09 -55.16 -37.56
N ASP A 229 32.02 -56.06 -37.84
CA ASP A 229 32.62 -57.01 -36.90
C ASP A 229 33.86 -56.43 -36.18
N THR A 230 33.83 -55.13 -35.86
CA THR A 230 34.95 -54.43 -35.22
C THR A 230 35.09 -54.80 -33.75
N LEU A 231 36.30 -55.16 -33.35
CA LEU A 231 36.66 -55.45 -31.96
C LEU A 231 37.33 -54.24 -31.30
N ILE A 232 36.99 -53.99 -30.04
CA ILE A 232 37.71 -53.04 -29.20
C ILE A 232 38.79 -53.79 -28.42
N VAL A 233 40.01 -53.27 -28.43
CA VAL A 233 41.19 -53.88 -27.79
C VAL A 233 41.91 -52.87 -26.90
N ASP A 234 42.69 -53.36 -25.94
CA ASP A 234 43.33 -52.47 -24.96
C ASP A 234 44.38 -51.56 -25.61
N ASN A 235 45.19 -52.11 -26.51
CA ASN A 235 46.35 -51.42 -27.08
C ASN A 235 46.77 -51.97 -28.46
N MET A 236 47.68 -51.25 -29.11
CA MET A 236 48.18 -51.57 -30.44
C MET A 236 48.94 -52.91 -30.50
N ASP A 237 49.56 -53.37 -29.42
CA ASP A 237 50.29 -54.64 -29.40
C ASP A 237 49.35 -55.84 -29.47
N VAL A 238 48.17 -55.74 -28.85
CA VAL A 238 47.08 -56.73 -29.03
C VAL A 238 46.57 -56.68 -30.46
N ALA A 239 46.30 -55.49 -31.00
CA ALA A 239 45.79 -55.32 -32.36
C ALA A 239 46.73 -55.92 -33.41
N ARG A 240 48.05 -55.68 -33.30
CA ARG A 240 49.07 -56.19 -34.24
C ARG A 240 49.16 -57.71 -34.27
N ARG A 241 49.00 -58.38 -33.12
CA ARG A 241 49.07 -59.86 -33.02
C ARG A 241 47.95 -60.56 -33.78
N HIS A 242 46.81 -59.90 -33.96
CA HIS A 242 45.62 -60.47 -34.59
C HIS A 242 45.27 -59.84 -35.95
N MET A 243 46.21 -59.13 -36.56
CA MET A 243 46.04 -58.47 -37.86
C MET A 243 45.62 -59.42 -38.99
N GLY A 244 44.97 -58.83 -40.00
CA GLY A 244 44.54 -59.48 -41.22
C GLY A 244 43.20 -60.19 -41.08
N GLY A 245 42.15 -59.69 -41.71
CA GLY A 245 40.81 -60.27 -41.73
C GLY A 245 39.92 -59.90 -40.54
N VAL A 246 40.39 -59.11 -39.57
CA VAL A 246 39.54 -58.57 -38.48
C VAL A 246 39.91 -57.10 -38.26
N ARG A 247 38.89 -56.25 -38.18
CA ARG A 247 39.05 -54.83 -37.84
C ARG A 247 39.08 -54.66 -36.32
N MET A 248 40.06 -53.93 -35.80
CA MET A 248 40.25 -53.67 -34.38
C MET A 248 40.47 -52.18 -34.12
N VAL A 249 39.98 -51.69 -32.99
CA VAL A 249 40.21 -50.31 -32.53
C VAL A 249 40.70 -50.36 -31.08
N THR A 250 41.77 -49.63 -30.80
CA THR A 250 42.35 -49.57 -29.47
C THR A 250 41.60 -48.56 -28.59
N LEU A 251 41.72 -48.67 -27.26
CA LEU A 251 41.09 -47.74 -26.32
C LEU A 251 41.48 -46.26 -26.55
N ASP A 252 42.69 -46.01 -27.03
CA ASP A 252 43.20 -44.68 -27.40
C ASP A 252 42.71 -44.16 -28.76
N GLY A 253 41.98 -44.99 -29.53
CA GLY A 253 41.37 -44.60 -30.81
C GLY A 253 42.20 -44.90 -32.05
N SER A 254 43.28 -45.69 -31.93
CA SER A 254 44.03 -46.17 -33.09
C SER A 254 43.31 -47.34 -33.76
N VAL A 255 43.27 -47.37 -35.09
CA VAL A 255 42.48 -48.33 -35.88
C VAL A 255 43.40 -49.25 -36.67
N VAL A 256 43.11 -50.55 -36.63
CA VAL A 256 43.70 -51.59 -37.47
C VAL A 256 42.59 -52.17 -38.32
N ASP A 257 42.63 -51.96 -39.62
CA ASP A 257 41.61 -52.45 -40.55
C ASP A 257 41.82 -53.94 -40.89
N GLY A 258 40.75 -54.63 -41.31
CA GLY A 258 40.81 -56.02 -41.73
C GLY A 258 41.71 -56.24 -42.95
N SER A 259 41.95 -55.20 -43.75
CA SER A 259 42.92 -55.19 -44.85
C SER A 259 44.39 -55.21 -44.37
N GLY A 260 44.65 -54.97 -43.09
CA GLY A 260 45.98 -54.78 -42.53
C GLY A 260 46.46 -53.33 -42.54
N ALA A 261 45.64 -52.37 -42.99
CA ALA A 261 45.95 -50.95 -42.86
C ALA A 261 45.90 -50.51 -41.38
N MET A 262 46.83 -49.63 -40.98
CA MET A 262 46.87 -49.07 -39.63
C MET A 262 46.71 -47.55 -39.69
N ILE A 263 45.88 -47.01 -38.80
CA ILE A 263 45.56 -45.59 -38.71
C ILE A 263 45.77 -45.17 -37.26
N GLY A 264 46.59 -44.16 -37.02
CA GLY A 264 46.88 -43.64 -35.69
C GLY A 264 47.61 -42.29 -35.76
N GLY A 265 47.77 -41.65 -34.61
CA GLY A 265 48.44 -40.36 -34.47
C GLY A 265 47.61 -39.31 -33.74
N HIS A 266 48.18 -38.12 -33.55
CA HIS A 266 47.52 -37.03 -32.84
C HIS A 266 46.64 -36.21 -33.80
N THR A 267 45.32 -36.24 -33.58
CA THR A 267 44.38 -35.42 -34.36
C THR A 267 44.35 -34.00 -33.80
N ARG A 268 44.73 -32.99 -34.61
CA ARG A 268 44.66 -31.55 -34.26
C ARG A 268 43.24 -30.96 -34.31
N GLY A 269 42.25 -31.76 -34.68
CA GLY A 269 40.83 -31.38 -34.73
C GLY A 269 40.02 -31.95 -33.56
N ARG A 270 38.74 -31.56 -33.45
CA ARG A 270 37.81 -32.11 -32.47
C ARG A 270 37.62 -33.62 -32.70
N ARG A 271 37.71 -34.40 -31.62
CA ARG A 271 37.48 -35.86 -31.65
C ARG A 271 36.00 -36.13 -31.96
N PRO A 272 35.69 -37.18 -32.74
CA PRO A 272 34.31 -37.61 -32.91
C PRO A 272 33.74 -38.02 -31.54
N GLN A 273 32.54 -37.52 -31.21
CA GLN A 273 31.86 -37.72 -29.93
C GLN A 273 30.39 -38.04 -30.17
N PHE A 274 29.79 -38.80 -29.25
CA PHE A 274 28.37 -39.13 -29.30
C PHE A 274 27.53 -37.91 -28.87
N GLY A 275 26.44 -37.65 -29.58
CA GLY A 275 25.51 -36.54 -29.31
C GLY A 275 24.24 -36.96 -28.54
N GLY A 276 23.98 -38.26 -28.37
CA GLY A 276 22.68 -38.80 -27.98
C GLY A 276 22.25 -38.66 -26.51
N ARG A 277 23.19 -38.40 -25.61
CA ARG A 277 22.88 -38.15 -24.19
C ARG A 277 23.85 -37.12 -23.66
N LEU A 278 23.61 -35.83 -23.94
CA LEU A 278 24.33 -34.78 -23.22
C LEU A 278 23.79 -34.74 -21.78
N PRO A 279 24.59 -35.13 -20.76
CA PRO A 279 24.27 -34.79 -19.38
C PRO A 279 24.27 -33.26 -19.32
N GLY A 280 23.10 -32.65 -19.16
CA GLY A 280 22.94 -31.19 -19.19
C GLY A 280 21.58 -30.71 -19.69
N VAL A 281 20.91 -31.42 -20.62
CA VAL A 281 19.59 -30.99 -21.13
C VAL A 281 18.52 -31.03 -20.03
N ALA A 282 18.49 -32.10 -19.23
CA ALA A 282 17.61 -32.21 -18.07
C ALA A 282 17.99 -31.24 -16.92
N GLU A 283 19.23 -30.77 -16.88
CA GLU A 283 19.70 -29.79 -15.90
C GLU A 283 19.27 -28.37 -16.29
N VAL A 284 19.40 -28.02 -17.57
CA VAL A 284 18.88 -26.77 -18.12
C VAL A 284 17.36 -26.71 -17.95
N GLY A 285 16.63 -27.78 -18.27
CA GLY A 285 15.17 -27.82 -18.08
C GLY A 285 14.74 -27.63 -16.61
N ARG A 286 15.49 -28.16 -15.64
CA ARG A 286 15.24 -27.91 -14.21
C ARG A 286 15.51 -26.46 -13.82
N CYS A 287 16.59 -25.87 -14.32
CA CYS A 287 16.92 -24.46 -14.07
C CYS A 287 15.88 -23.52 -14.70
N GLU A 288 15.35 -23.85 -15.87
CA GLU A 288 14.28 -23.08 -16.54
C GLU A 288 12.98 -23.09 -15.73
N GLN A 289 12.59 -24.25 -15.20
CA GLN A 289 11.41 -24.37 -14.33
C GLN A 289 11.57 -23.55 -13.03
N GLU A 290 12.76 -23.55 -12.42
CA GLU A 290 12.99 -22.79 -11.20
C GLU A 290 13.00 -21.27 -11.45
N VAL A 291 13.56 -20.82 -12.57
CA VAL A 291 13.49 -19.40 -12.99
C VAL A 291 12.05 -18.97 -13.21
N GLU A 292 11.25 -19.80 -13.89
CA GLU A 292 9.83 -19.49 -14.13
C GLU A 292 9.03 -19.42 -12.81
N ARG A 293 9.28 -20.36 -11.89
CA ARG A 293 8.66 -20.35 -10.56
C ARG A 293 9.00 -19.07 -9.80
N LEU A 294 10.28 -18.68 -9.78
CA LEU A 294 10.73 -17.48 -9.08
C LEU A 294 10.24 -16.19 -9.74
N ARG A 295 10.08 -16.15 -11.06
CA ARG A 295 9.45 -15.03 -11.77
C ARG A 295 8.01 -14.82 -11.33
N LEU A 296 7.20 -15.88 -11.33
CA LEU A 296 5.81 -15.82 -10.88
C LEU A 296 5.71 -15.33 -9.43
N VAL A 297 6.60 -15.79 -8.55
CA VAL A 297 6.63 -15.31 -7.15
C VAL A 297 7.04 -13.83 -7.07
N SER A 298 8.02 -13.38 -7.86
CA SER A 298 8.42 -11.97 -7.90
C SER A 298 7.28 -11.07 -8.40
N GLU A 299 6.61 -11.46 -9.48
CA GLU A 299 5.50 -10.69 -10.07
C GLU A 299 4.30 -10.61 -9.12
N THR A 300 3.95 -11.71 -8.45
CA THR A 300 2.86 -11.73 -7.46
C THR A 300 3.18 -10.86 -6.23
N THR A 301 4.43 -10.86 -5.79
CA THR A 301 4.88 -10.02 -4.67
C THR A 301 4.86 -8.53 -5.04
N ASP A 302 5.30 -8.18 -6.26
CA ASP A 302 5.26 -6.81 -6.77
C ASP A 302 3.82 -6.30 -6.97
N ALA A 303 2.92 -7.17 -7.43
CA ALA A 303 1.49 -6.86 -7.53
C ALA A 303 0.87 -6.60 -6.15
N ALA A 304 1.16 -7.45 -5.16
CA ALA A 304 0.70 -7.29 -3.78
C ALA A 304 1.21 -5.97 -3.15
N LEU A 305 2.47 -5.61 -3.40
CA LEU A 305 3.04 -4.34 -2.95
C LEU A 305 2.32 -3.14 -3.58
N THR A 306 1.99 -3.23 -4.87
CA THR A 306 1.27 -2.18 -5.59
C THR A 306 -0.16 -1.98 -5.06
N GLU A 307 -0.89 -3.07 -4.83
CA GLU A 307 -2.22 -3.00 -4.20
C GLU A 307 -2.16 -2.43 -2.80
N LEU A 308 -1.18 -2.85 -1.99
CA LEU A 308 -1.07 -2.37 -0.62
C LEU A 308 -0.78 -0.87 -0.55
N ARG A 309 0.07 -0.35 -1.45
CA ARG A 309 0.32 1.10 -1.60
C ARG A 309 -0.93 1.85 -2.03
N ARG A 310 -1.72 1.29 -2.94
CA ARG A 310 -3.01 1.86 -3.37
C ARG A 310 -3.98 1.95 -2.19
N ASN A 311 -4.10 0.88 -1.41
CA ASN A 311 -4.96 0.84 -0.22
C ASN A 311 -4.50 1.87 0.84
N GLU A 312 -3.19 2.02 1.06
CA GLU A 312 -2.66 3.04 1.96
C GLU A 312 -2.99 4.46 1.47
N GLN A 313 -2.85 4.73 0.17
CA GLN A 313 -3.21 6.03 -0.41
C GLN A 313 -4.71 6.34 -0.28
N GLU A 314 -5.58 5.36 -0.52
CA GLU A 314 -7.04 5.50 -0.34
C GLU A 314 -7.40 5.78 1.12
N LEU A 315 -6.77 5.06 2.06
CA LEU A 315 -6.94 5.31 3.50
C LEU A 315 -6.46 6.71 3.91
N ARG A 316 -5.29 7.14 3.43
CA ARG A 316 -4.78 8.50 3.68
C ARG A 316 -5.69 9.57 3.09
N ALA A 317 -6.23 9.35 1.89
CA ALA A 317 -7.21 10.26 1.28
C ALA A 317 -8.50 10.32 2.11
N ARG A 318 -8.99 9.19 2.60
CA ARG A 318 -10.16 9.12 3.49
C ARG A 318 -9.91 9.86 4.81
N ILE A 319 -8.74 9.68 5.42
CA ILE A 319 -8.33 10.43 6.61
C ILE A 319 -8.24 11.93 6.28
N SER A 320 -7.66 12.30 5.15
CA SER A 320 -7.56 13.71 4.73
C SER A 320 -8.94 14.34 4.52
N ASN A 321 -9.88 13.63 3.91
CA ASN A 321 -11.25 14.10 3.73
C ASN A 321 -11.93 14.28 5.10
N LEU A 322 -11.81 13.31 6.01
CA LEU A 322 -12.26 13.42 7.40
C LEU A 322 -11.55 14.53 8.20
N THR A 323 -10.39 14.99 7.74
CA THR A 323 -9.63 16.08 8.39
C THR A 323 -10.02 17.45 7.84
N ASN A 324 -10.36 17.51 6.55
CA ASN A 324 -10.92 18.69 5.90
C ASN A 324 -12.42 18.83 6.15
N ASP A 325 -13.02 17.95 6.95
CA ASP A 325 -14.43 18.07 7.30
C ASP A 325 -14.68 19.41 7.99
N ASP A 326 -15.61 20.10 7.34
CA ASP A 326 -16.37 21.29 7.72
C ASP A 326 -16.62 21.39 9.23
N HIS A 327 -16.78 20.25 9.91
CA HIS A 327 -16.95 20.12 11.36
C HIS A 327 -15.82 20.76 12.18
N SER A 328 -14.55 20.49 11.85
CA SER A 328 -13.42 21.04 12.61
C SER A 328 -13.27 22.57 12.45
N LEU A 329 -13.67 23.10 11.29
CA LEU A 329 -13.70 24.53 11.01
C LEU A 329 -14.92 25.17 11.67
N LYS A 330 -16.10 24.55 11.58
CA LYS A 330 -17.33 24.95 12.29
C LYS A 330 -17.12 25.00 13.79
N MET A 331 -16.46 23.99 14.36
CA MET A 331 -16.16 23.94 15.79
C MET A 331 -15.25 25.10 16.23
N ARG A 332 -14.23 25.45 15.43
CA ARG A 332 -13.38 26.62 15.73
C ARG A 332 -14.12 27.94 15.57
N GLN A 333 -14.93 28.09 14.52
CA GLN A 333 -15.73 29.29 14.31
C GLN A 333 -16.73 29.49 15.46
N TRP A 334 -17.43 28.42 15.82
CA TRP A 334 -18.34 28.38 16.97
C TRP A 334 -17.65 28.77 18.28
N GLN A 335 -16.47 28.21 18.58
CA GLN A 335 -15.70 28.56 19.78
C GLN A 335 -15.35 30.06 19.83
N GLU A 336 -14.94 30.65 18.72
CA GLU A 336 -14.64 32.09 18.65
C GLU A 336 -15.91 32.94 18.80
N ASP A 337 -17.04 32.50 18.25
CA ASP A 337 -18.31 33.23 18.35
C ASP A 337 -18.92 33.14 19.76
N VAL A 338 -18.84 31.97 20.42
CA VAL A 338 -19.19 31.81 21.85
C VAL A 338 -18.33 32.74 22.71
N LYS A 339 -17.01 32.74 22.52
CA LYS A 339 -16.11 33.59 23.29
C LYS A 339 -16.42 35.09 23.11
N ARG A 340 -16.81 35.48 21.90
CA ARG A 340 -17.24 36.85 21.59
C ARG A 340 -18.55 37.21 22.29
N ALA A 341 -19.53 36.32 22.24
CA ALA A 341 -20.83 36.49 22.90
C ALA A 341 -20.69 36.53 24.44
N GLU A 342 -19.85 35.66 25.02
CA GLU A 342 -19.50 35.68 26.44
C GLU A 342 -18.85 37.01 26.85
N GLY A 343 -17.90 37.51 26.04
CA GLY A 343 -17.27 38.81 26.30
C GLY A 343 -18.26 39.98 26.26
N LEU A 344 -19.20 39.99 25.30
CA LEU A 344 -20.26 41.01 25.22
C LEU A 344 -21.24 40.91 26.40
N PHE A 345 -21.63 39.69 26.78
CA PHE A 345 -22.48 39.43 27.95
C PHE A 345 -21.80 39.90 29.24
N GLU A 346 -20.53 39.57 29.45
CA GLU A 346 -19.80 40.00 30.65
C GLU A 346 -19.61 41.53 30.70
N GLN A 347 -19.34 42.16 29.56
CA GLN A 347 -19.24 43.61 29.47
C GLN A 347 -20.57 44.30 29.80
N THR A 348 -21.69 43.80 29.27
CA THR A 348 -23.03 44.35 29.53
C THR A 348 -23.50 44.07 30.95
N ASP A 349 -23.24 42.88 31.49
CA ASP A 349 -23.54 42.54 32.89
C ASP A 349 -22.80 43.46 33.87
N ASN A 350 -21.53 43.75 33.60
CA ASN A 350 -20.76 44.70 34.38
C ASN A 350 -21.31 46.14 34.28
N ARG A 351 -21.78 46.57 33.09
CA ARG A 351 -22.46 47.87 32.91
C ARG A 351 -23.77 47.94 33.71
N VAL A 352 -24.58 46.88 33.68
CA VAL A 352 -25.83 46.78 34.46
C VAL A 352 -25.54 46.82 35.95
N LYS A 353 -24.55 46.06 36.45
CA LYS A 353 -24.13 46.10 37.87
C LYS A 353 -23.70 47.50 38.30
N ALA A 354 -22.91 48.19 37.47
CA ALA A 354 -22.50 49.56 37.75
C ALA A 354 -23.69 50.53 37.74
N ALA A 355 -24.62 50.40 36.79
CA ALA A 355 -25.84 51.21 36.71
C ALA A 355 -26.77 50.97 37.92
N ARG A 356 -26.96 49.72 38.35
CA ARG A 356 -27.71 49.37 39.56
C ARG A 356 -27.09 49.98 40.82
N SER A 357 -25.77 49.94 40.94
CA SER A 357 -25.08 50.60 42.05
C SER A 357 -25.30 52.12 42.04
N LYS A 358 -25.24 52.76 40.87
CA LYS A 358 -25.52 54.20 40.71
C LYS A 358 -26.96 54.56 41.02
N LEU A 359 -27.91 53.72 40.59
CA LEU A 359 -29.32 53.88 40.93
C LEU A 359 -29.52 53.81 42.44
N SER A 360 -28.91 52.83 43.12
CA SER A 360 -29.00 52.71 44.57
C SER A 360 -28.46 53.94 45.30
N SER A 361 -27.33 54.51 44.87
CA SER A 361 -26.81 55.75 45.47
C SER A 361 -27.72 56.94 45.19
N ALA A 362 -28.19 57.11 43.95
CA ALA A 362 -29.09 58.20 43.57
C ALA A 362 -30.45 58.11 44.30
N GLN A 363 -30.98 56.90 44.50
CA GLN A 363 -32.20 56.67 45.27
C GLN A 363 -32.02 57.07 46.74
N THR A 364 -30.85 56.77 47.31
CA THR A 364 -30.52 57.15 48.68
C THR A 364 -30.44 58.67 48.82
N GLU A 365 -29.78 59.35 47.87
CA GLU A 365 -29.73 60.82 47.82
C GLU A 365 -31.13 61.44 47.64
N ALA A 366 -31.94 60.90 46.73
CA ALA A 366 -33.30 61.35 46.50
C ALA A 366 -34.17 61.19 47.77
N ASN A 367 -34.04 60.08 48.50
CA ASN A 367 -34.74 59.89 49.77
C ASN A 367 -34.30 60.92 50.82
N ILE A 368 -32.99 61.23 50.93
CA ILE A 368 -32.49 62.27 51.83
C ILE A 368 -33.07 63.65 51.48
N HIS A 369 -33.12 64.01 50.19
CA HIS A 369 -33.71 65.27 49.75
C HIS A 369 -35.23 65.29 49.95
N ALA A 370 -35.92 64.16 49.77
CA ALA A 370 -37.35 64.02 50.04
C ALA A 370 -37.68 64.19 51.53
N ASP A 371 -36.89 63.57 52.41
CA ASP A 371 -37.04 63.72 53.87
C ASP A 371 -36.80 65.18 54.30
N ARG A 372 -35.75 65.83 53.79
CA ARG A 372 -35.50 67.26 54.01
C ARG A 372 -36.63 68.14 53.51
N LEU A 373 -37.23 67.81 52.37
CA LEU A 373 -38.38 68.53 51.84
C LEU A 373 -39.61 68.34 52.74
N ALA A 374 -39.84 67.13 53.26
CA ALA A 374 -40.93 66.85 54.19
C ALA A 374 -40.77 67.62 55.51
N GLU A 375 -39.56 67.63 56.09
CA GLU A 375 -39.22 68.44 57.26
C GLU A 375 -39.43 69.94 57.02
N ALA A 376 -38.94 70.46 55.88
CA ALA A 376 -39.09 71.86 55.52
C ALA A 376 -40.56 72.25 55.27
N ARG A 377 -41.37 71.34 54.70
CA ARG A 377 -42.82 71.53 54.54
C ARG A 377 -43.52 71.57 55.90
N SER A 378 -43.22 70.64 56.79
CA SER A 378 -43.79 70.62 58.14
C SER A 378 -43.41 71.88 58.94
N ALA A 379 -42.14 72.30 58.89
CA ALA A 379 -41.70 73.54 59.52
C ALA A 379 -42.36 74.78 58.91
N HIS A 380 -42.58 74.80 57.59
CA HIS A 380 -43.31 75.88 56.93
C HIS A 380 -44.78 75.93 57.35
N GLU A 381 -45.44 74.77 57.44
CA GLU A 381 -46.83 74.65 57.89
C GLU A 381 -46.97 75.12 59.34
N GLN A 382 -46.09 74.70 60.25
CA GLN A 382 -46.02 75.21 61.63
C GLN A 382 -45.75 76.73 61.68
N ALA A 383 -44.87 77.25 60.82
CA ALA A 383 -44.63 78.69 60.73
C ALA A 383 -45.85 79.47 60.22
N VAL A 384 -46.63 78.89 59.31
CA VAL A 384 -47.89 79.47 58.82
C VAL A 384 -48.96 79.43 59.91
N GLU A 385 -49.10 78.32 60.62
CA GLU A 385 -50.02 78.18 61.75
C GLU A 385 -49.68 79.14 62.89
N THR A 386 -48.40 79.22 63.29
CA THR A 386 -47.95 80.17 64.32
C THR A 386 -48.13 81.62 63.89
N ARG A 387 -47.88 81.95 62.61
CA ARG A 387 -48.19 83.28 62.06
C ARG A 387 -49.68 83.57 62.10
N ALA A 388 -50.52 82.60 61.75
CA ALA A 388 -51.98 82.74 61.81
C ALA A 388 -52.45 82.94 63.25
N ALA A 389 -51.97 82.13 64.20
CA ALA A 389 -52.26 82.27 65.63
C ALA A 389 -51.80 83.63 66.18
N ALA A 390 -50.59 84.08 65.83
CA ALA A 390 -50.08 85.40 66.22
C ALA A 390 -50.87 86.55 65.60
N ALA A 391 -51.31 86.43 64.34
CA ALA A 391 -52.17 87.41 63.69
C ALA A 391 -53.55 87.49 64.37
N THR A 392 -54.10 86.34 64.78
CA THR A 392 -55.37 86.27 65.52
C THR A 392 -55.22 86.91 66.91
N ALA A 393 -54.15 86.59 67.64
CA ALA A 393 -53.85 87.19 68.94
C ALA A 393 -53.61 88.71 68.85
N LEU A 394 -52.94 89.18 67.79
CA LEU A 394 -52.76 90.61 67.53
C LEU A 394 -54.11 91.30 67.26
N GLN A 395 -55.01 90.65 66.52
CA GLN A 395 -56.36 91.15 66.25
C GLN A 395 -57.20 91.21 67.53
N ASP A 396 -57.13 90.19 68.40
CA ASP A 396 -57.81 90.16 69.70
C ASP A 396 -57.28 91.23 70.67
N ALA A 397 -55.99 91.56 70.60
CA ALA A 397 -55.35 92.60 71.41
C ALA A 397 -55.59 94.04 70.90
N THR A 398 -56.30 94.23 69.78
CA THR A 398 -56.59 95.58 69.27
C THR A 398 -57.54 96.34 70.23
N PRO A 399 -57.33 97.66 70.45
CA PRO A 399 -58.15 98.46 71.36
C PRO A 399 -59.64 98.43 71.04
N GLU A 400 -59.99 98.37 69.75
CA GLU A 400 -61.39 98.27 69.29
C GLU A 400 -62.03 96.94 69.71
N HIS A 401 -61.33 95.81 69.56
CA HIS A 401 -61.85 94.50 69.91
C HIS A 401 -62.01 94.31 71.42
N LEU A 402 -61.02 94.75 72.21
CA LEU A 402 -61.09 94.75 73.67
C LEU A 402 -62.22 95.63 74.19
N SER A 403 -62.45 96.81 73.59
CA SER A 403 -63.57 97.68 73.98
C SER A 403 -64.94 97.02 73.73
N ARG A 404 -65.05 96.23 72.66
CA ARG A 404 -66.26 95.51 72.29
C ARG A 404 -66.53 94.36 73.27
N GLN A 405 -65.50 93.59 73.60
CA GLN A 405 -65.61 92.52 74.61
C GLN A 405 -65.96 93.07 76.00
N LEU A 406 -65.38 94.21 76.40
CA LEU A 406 -65.70 94.86 77.68
C LEU A 406 -67.17 95.25 77.76
N ARG A 407 -67.71 95.86 76.69
CA ARG A 407 -69.14 96.20 76.59
C ARG A 407 -70.06 94.98 76.61
N GLU A 408 -69.67 93.89 75.97
CA GLU A 408 -70.44 92.63 75.99
C GLU A 408 -70.40 91.95 77.37
N ALA A 409 -69.26 91.96 78.05
CA ALA A 409 -69.12 91.48 79.42
C ALA A 409 -69.93 92.34 80.41
N GLU A 410 -69.92 93.66 80.26
CA GLU A 410 -70.78 94.58 81.02
C GLU A 410 -72.27 94.29 80.77
N ARG A 411 -72.67 93.99 79.54
CA ARG A 411 -74.05 93.55 79.22
C ARG A 411 -74.40 92.21 79.86
N LYS A 412 -73.49 91.24 79.88
CA LYS A 412 -73.71 89.97 80.58
C LYS A 412 -73.76 90.14 82.10
N ARG A 413 -72.89 90.98 82.68
CA ARG A 413 -72.89 91.31 84.11
C ARG A 413 -74.20 91.98 84.52
N THR A 414 -74.64 92.99 83.77
CA THR A 414 -75.94 93.64 84.01
C THR A 414 -77.12 92.70 83.77
N GLY A 415 -77.01 91.76 82.83
CA GLY A 415 -77.99 90.67 82.66
C GLY A 415 -78.05 89.71 83.84
N ALA A 416 -76.89 89.32 84.39
CA ALA A 416 -76.78 88.45 85.56
C ALA A 416 -77.19 89.18 86.86
N GLU A 417 -76.84 90.45 87.03
CA GLU A 417 -77.33 91.31 88.14
C GLU A 417 -78.86 91.45 88.08
N ARG A 418 -79.44 91.60 86.88
CA ARG A 418 -80.91 91.57 86.71
C ARG A 418 -81.52 90.21 87.05
N ALA A 419 -80.85 89.11 86.71
CA ALA A 419 -81.30 87.76 87.06
C ALA A 419 -81.17 87.47 88.57
N GLN A 420 -80.11 87.98 89.23
CA GLN A 420 -79.93 87.91 90.68
C GLN A 420 -80.99 88.73 91.41
N ASN A 421 -81.22 89.99 91.00
CA ASN A 421 -82.25 90.85 91.58
C ASN A 421 -83.67 90.30 91.36
N ALA A 422 -83.89 89.49 90.32
CA ALA A 422 -85.15 88.78 90.09
C ALA A 422 -85.30 87.50 90.93
N ALA A 423 -84.21 86.97 91.49
CA ALA A 423 -84.20 85.80 92.38
C ALA A 423 -84.24 86.16 93.88
N GLU A 424 -84.01 87.43 94.23
CA GLU A 424 -84.13 87.98 95.59
C GLU A 424 -85.51 88.62 95.88
N GLN A 425 -86.44 88.58 94.92
CA GLN A 425 -87.89 88.83 95.09
C GLN A 425 -88.64 87.52 95.34
#